data_AF-A0A444Q633-F1
#
_entry.id   AF-A0A444Q633-F1
#
_cell.length_a   1.000
_cell.length_b   1.000
_cell.length_c   1.000
_cell.angle_alpha   90.00
_cell.angle_beta   90.00
_cell.angle_gamma   90.00
#
_symmetry.space_group_name_H-M   'P 1'
#
loop_
_entity.id
_entity.type
_entity.pdbx_description
1 polymer ?
#
loop_
_entity_poly.entity_id
_entity_poly.type
_entity_poly.pdbx_seq_one_letter_code
_entity_poly.pdbx_strand_id
1 'polypeptide(L)'
;MSKSPGSVAVALIAVALLSGCGISIPADPDGTLERVTGGELRVGVTESVPWTEIEGGGDPTGTEVDLVEEFAENIDADIEWSEGGEADLVYRLERGELDLVIGGFTDTTPWTSKAAMTQPYAESTNPEGKTAKHVMLTPMGENAFLVRLERFLLEGEGEQ
;
A
#
# COMPACT_ATOMS: atom_id res chain seq x y z
N MET A 1 53.86 -37.96 37.48
CA MET A 1 52.58 -37.89 36.74
C MET A 1 52.30 -36.41 36.41
N SER A 2 51.68 -36.16 35.25
CA SER A 2 51.36 -34.84 34.63
C SER A 2 52.45 -34.32 33.67
N LYS A 3 52.49 -34.77 32.40
CA LYS A 3 51.76 -34.31 31.18
C LYS A 3 52.16 -32.91 30.70
N SER A 4 52.83 -32.86 29.54
CA SER A 4 52.80 -31.71 28.63
C SER A 4 51.46 -31.65 27.89
N PRO A 5 51.09 -30.47 27.37
CA PRO A 5 50.95 -30.30 25.92
C PRO A 5 51.59 -28.96 25.48
N GLY A 6 52.08 -28.74 24.26
CA GLY A 6 51.58 -29.19 22.96
C GLY A 6 51.30 -27.93 22.14
N SER A 7 52.13 -27.70 21.11
CA SER A 7 52.17 -26.52 20.25
C SER A 7 50.91 -26.28 19.39
N VAL A 8 50.61 -25.00 19.16
CA VAL A 8 50.10 -24.34 17.94
C VAL A 8 48.77 -24.84 17.32
N ALA A 9 47.78 -23.93 17.26
CA ALA A 9 46.87 -23.80 16.12
C ALA A 9 46.29 -22.38 16.05
N VAL A 10 46.77 -21.60 15.09
CA VAL A 10 46.12 -20.36 14.61
C VAL A 10 44.83 -20.75 13.91
N ALA A 11 43.69 -20.33 14.44
CA ALA A 11 42.41 -20.37 13.73
C ALA A 11 41.89 -18.93 13.64
N LEU A 12 42.28 -18.27 12.56
CA LEU A 12 41.64 -17.08 12.01
C LEU A 12 40.16 -17.39 11.74
N ILE A 13 39.27 -17.02 12.65
CA ILE A 13 37.85 -16.86 12.31
C ILE A 13 37.68 -15.40 11.91
N ALA A 14 37.66 -15.19 10.59
CA ALA A 14 37.30 -13.95 9.96
C ALA A 14 35.84 -13.62 10.33
N VAL A 15 35.66 -12.72 11.30
CA VAL A 15 34.39 -12.00 11.48
C VAL A 15 34.39 -10.86 10.46
N ALA A 16 34.06 -11.21 9.22
CA ALA A 16 33.84 -10.25 8.16
C ALA A 16 32.46 -10.50 7.56
N LEU A 17 31.73 -9.39 7.35
CA LEU A 17 30.54 -9.24 6.49
C LEU A 17 29.17 -9.41 7.12
N LEU A 18 28.79 -8.52 8.03
CA LEU A 18 27.40 -8.04 8.14
C LEU A 18 27.36 -6.52 8.37
N SER A 19 28.15 -5.78 7.58
CA SER A 19 27.86 -4.37 7.35
C SER A 19 26.74 -4.31 6.30
N GLY A 20 25.51 -4.53 6.74
CA GLY A 20 24.32 -4.31 5.92
C GLY A 20 24.21 -2.83 5.59
N CYS A 21 24.76 -2.43 4.45
CA CYS A 21 24.66 -1.07 3.94
C CYS A 21 23.20 -0.75 3.59
N GLY A 22 22.54 0.07 4.41
CA GLY A 22 21.66 1.14 3.95
C GLY A 22 20.29 0.80 3.34
N ILE A 23 19.82 -0.45 3.35
CA ILE A 23 18.42 -0.74 2.95
C ILE A 23 17.54 -0.62 4.19
N SER A 24 17.06 0.58 4.48
CA SER A 24 15.92 0.75 5.39
C SER A 24 14.67 0.28 4.66
N ILE A 25 14.22 -0.95 4.96
CA ILE A 25 12.90 -1.41 4.52
C ILE A 25 11.87 -0.52 5.22
N PRO A 26 10.92 0.11 4.49
CA PRO A 26 9.84 0.86 5.11
C PRO A 26 9.09 -0.03 6.12
N ALA A 27 8.61 0.56 7.22
CA ALA A 27 7.89 -0.20 8.24
C ALA A 27 6.60 -0.79 7.64
N ASP A 28 6.31 -2.05 7.93
CA ASP A 28 5.11 -2.79 7.49
C ASP A 28 4.81 -3.88 8.53
N PRO A 29 4.48 -3.48 9.78
CA PRO A 29 4.43 -4.41 10.91
C PRO A 29 3.46 -5.57 10.72
N ASP A 30 2.36 -5.38 10.00
CA ASP A 30 1.39 -6.44 9.69
C ASP A 30 1.67 -7.16 8.36
N GLY A 31 2.79 -6.81 7.71
CA GLY A 31 3.28 -7.45 6.48
C GLY A 31 2.29 -7.35 5.33
N THR A 32 1.56 -6.22 5.22
CA THR A 32 0.54 -6.02 4.18
C THR A 32 1.11 -6.23 2.80
N LEU A 33 2.27 -5.66 2.47
CA LEU A 33 2.84 -5.82 1.13
C LEU A 33 3.17 -7.28 0.81
N GLU A 34 3.75 -8.00 1.78
CA GLU A 34 4.08 -9.42 1.62
C GLU A 34 2.82 -10.28 1.45
N ARG A 35 1.75 -9.98 2.20
CA ARG A 35 0.48 -10.70 2.13
C ARG A 35 -0.23 -10.52 0.79
N VAL A 36 -0.27 -9.29 0.27
CA VAL A 36 -1.03 -8.99 -0.96
C VAL A 36 -0.29 -9.39 -2.23
N THR A 37 1.05 -9.40 -2.23
CA THR A 37 1.85 -9.78 -3.41
C THR A 37 1.70 -11.28 -3.69
N GLY A 38 1.19 -11.67 -4.86
CA GLY A 38 0.86 -13.07 -5.16
C GLY A 38 -0.38 -13.59 -4.43
N GLY A 39 -1.13 -12.69 -3.76
CA GLY A 39 -2.21 -13.01 -2.83
C GLY A 39 -3.51 -12.30 -3.18
N GLU A 40 -4.24 -11.87 -2.15
CA GLU A 40 -5.51 -11.17 -2.30
C GLU A 40 -5.37 -9.72 -1.78
N LEU A 41 -5.78 -8.76 -2.60
CA LEU A 41 -5.87 -7.33 -2.25
C LEU A 41 -7.32 -7.00 -1.91
N ARG A 42 -7.61 -6.72 -0.63
CA ARG A 42 -8.96 -6.42 -0.15
C ARG A 42 -9.24 -4.92 -0.27
N VAL A 43 -10.14 -4.54 -1.17
CA VAL A 43 -10.36 -3.14 -1.55
C VAL A 43 -11.76 -2.69 -1.17
N GLY A 44 -11.84 -1.67 -0.31
CA GLY A 44 -13.07 -0.96 -0.03
C GLY A 44 -13.39 0.05 -1.13
N VAL A 45 -14.61 0.04 -1.65
CA VAL A 45 -15.07 0.99 -2.68
C VAL A 45 -16.33 1.72 -2.22
N THR A 46 -16.29 3.06 -2.25
CA THR A 46 -17.48 3.91 -2.10
C THR A 46 -17.80 4.58 -3.43
N GLU A 47 -19.08 4.76 -3.75
CA GLU A 47 -19.52 5.39 -5.01
C GLU A 47 -19.09 6.87 -5.09
N SER A 48 -18.40 7.23 -6.17
CA SER A 48 -17.95 8.61 -6.45
C SER A 48 -17.57 8.76 -7.93
N VAL A 49 -18.55 8.99 -8.79
CA VAL A 49 -18.34 9.20 -10.24
C VAL A 49 -17.47 10.45 -10.50
N PRO A 50 -16.44 10.39 -11.38
CA PRO A 50 -16.07 9.28 -12.26
C PRO A 50 -14.99 8.33 -11.69
N TRP A 51 -14.57 8.53 -10.44
CA TRP A 51 -13.51 7.75 -9.80
C TRP A 51 -13.93 6.30 -9.57
N THR A 52 -15.14 6.13 -9.07
CA THR A 52 -15.74 4.83 -8.73
C THR A 52 -17.23 4.86 -9.03
N GLU A 53 -17.72 3.87 -9.75
CA GLU A 53 -19.12 3.64 -10.08
C GLU A 53 -19.48 2.21 -9.68
N ILE A 54 -20.58 2.06 -8.94
CA ILE A 54 -21.05 0.78 -8.43
C ILE A 54 -22.33 0.41 -9.17
N GLU A 55 -22.24 -0.54 -10.11
CA GLU A 55 -23.40 -1.09 -10.80
C GLU A 55 -23.88 -2.34 -10.06
N GLY A 56 -25.12 -2.31 -9.55
CA GLY A 56 -25.62 -3.33 -8.62
C GLY A 56 -25.38 -4.78 -9.06
N GLY A 57 -24.43 -5.45 -8.40
CA GLY A 57 -24.12 -6.87 -8.54
C GLY A 57 -22.96 -7.23 -9.48
N GLY A 58 -22.25 -6.24 -10.03
CA GLY A 58 -21.00 -6.42 -10.79
C GLY A 58 -19.78 -5.86 -10.04
N ASP A 59 -18.60 -6.06 -10.61
CA ASP A 59 -17.39 -5.38 -10.14
C ASP A 59 -17.56 -3.85 -10.32
N PRO A 60 -17.00 -3.03 -9.42
CA PRO A 60 -17.04 -1.58 -9.59
C PRO A 60 -16.30 -1.17 -10.87
N THR A 61 -16.53 0.04 -11.35
CA THR A 61 -15.80 0.60 -12.50
C THR A 61 -15.35 2.02 -12.21
N GLY A 62 -14.50 2.60 -13.07
CA GLY A 62 -14.08 4.01 -12.97
C GLY A 62 -12.58 4.16 -12.84
N THR A 63 -12.12 5.41 -12.84
CA THR A 63 -10.69 5.73 -12.93
C THR A 63 -9.85 5.13 -11.80
N GLU A 64 -10.34 5.11 -10.55
CA GLU A 64 -9.60 4.48 -9.45
C GLU A 64 -9.67 2.96 -9.49
N VAL A 65 -10.73 2.40 -10.07
CA VAL A 65 -10.83 0.94 -10.25
C VAL A 65 -9.78 0.47 -11.24
N ASP A 66 -9.70 1.13 -12.41
CA ASP A 66 -8.71 0.82 -13.44
C ASP A 66 -7.28 0.85 -12.87
N LEU A 67 -6.95 1.88 -12.06
CA LEU A 67 -5.64 1.99 -11.40
C LEU A 67 -5.37 0.86 -10.39
N VAL A 68 -6.40 0.44 -9.65
CA VAL A 68 -6.27 -0.64 -8.67
C VAL A 68 -6.15 -2.01 -9.35
N GLU A 69 -6.85 -2.22 -10.46
CA GLU A 69 -6.70 -3.42 -11.28
C GLU A 69 -5.29 -3.52 -11.87
N GLU A 70 -4.78 -2.45 -12.47
CA GLU A 70 -3.41 -2.41 -12.99
C GLU A 70 -2.36 -2.59 -11.87
N PHE A 71 -2.61 -2.02 -10.69
CA PHE A 71 -1.74 -2.23 -9.53
C PHE A 71 -1.74 -3.69 -9.08
N ALA A 72 -2.91 -4.32 -8.99
CA ALA A 72 -3.06 -5.70 -8.59
C ALA A 72 -2.35 -6.65 -9.57
N GLU A 73 -2.49 -6.43 -10.88
CA GLU A 73 -1.73 -7.15 -11.90
C GLU A 73 -0.20 -6.99 -11.71
N ASN A 74 0.25 -5.79 -11.35
CA ASN A 74 1.66 -5.48 -11.15
C ASN A 74 2.28 -6.14 -9.91
N ILE A 75 1.45 -6.63 -8.98
CA ILE A 75 1.86 -7.39 -7.79
C ILE A 75 1.36 -8.85 -7.80
N ASP A 76 0.79 -9.32 -8.92
CA ASP A 76 0.21 -10.67 -9.07
C ASP A 76 -0.87 -10.98 -8.02
N ALA A 77 -1.74 -10.01 -7.74
CA ALA A 77 -2.81 -10.14 -6.74
C ALA A 77 -4.20 -10.29 -7.37
N ASP A 78 -5.03 -11.12 -6.75
CA ASP A 78 -6.49 -11.14 -6.98
C ASP A 78 -7.15 -10.04 -6.14
N ILE A 79 -8.24 -9.43 -6.63
CA ILE A 79 -8.93 -8.34 -5.91
C ILE A 79 -10.21 -8.86 -5.25
N GLU A 80 -10.38 -8.54 -3.96
CA GLU A 80 -11.65 -8.71 -3.25
C GLU A 80 -12.32 -7.34 -3.03
N TRP A 81 -13.37 -7.06 -3.80
CA TRP A 81 -14.12 -5.82 -3.69
C TRP A 81 -15.10 -5.84 -2.50
N SER A 82 -15.12 -4.74 -1.76
CA SER A 82 -16.02 -4.50 -0.64
C SER A 82 -16.71 -3.15 -0.79
N GLU A 83 -17.95 -3.15 -1.27
CA GLU A 83 -18.76 -1.94 -1.35
C GLU A 83 -19.20 -1.47 0.03
N GLY A 84 -19.19 -0.15 0.27
CA GLY A 84 -19.66 0.39 1.53
C GLY A 84 -19.64 1.91 1.59
N GLY A 85 -20.21 2.44 2.68
CA GLY A 85 -20.10 3.86 2.97
C GLY A 85 -18.70 4.22 3.46
N GLU A 86 -18.20 5.38 3.03
CA GLU A 86 -16.86 5.92 3.35
C GLU A 86 -16.40 5.65 4.79
N ALA A 87 -17.21 6.02 5.79
CA ALA A 87 -16.85 5.86 7.19
C ALA A 87 -16.69 4.39 7.61
N ASP A 88 -17.57 3.50 7.14
CA ASP A 88 -17.50 2.07 7.47
C ASP A 88 -16.23 1.44 6.88
N LEU A 89 -15.94 1.75 5.62
CA LEU A 89 -14.74 1.26 4.93
C LEU A 89 -13.47 1.74 5.64
N VAL A 90 -13.39 3.00 6.06
CA VAL A 90 -12.22 3.49 6.81
C VAL A 90 -12.08 2.81 8.17
N TYR A 91 -13.18 2.53 8.88
CA TYR A 91 -13.09 1.75 10.12
C TYR A 91 -12.70 0.29 9.89
N ARG A 92 -13.06 -0.31 8.74
CA ARG A 92 -12.59 -1.65 8.35
C ARG A 92 -11.09 -1.62 8.02
N LEU A 93 -10.64 -0.61 7.30
CA LEU A 93 -9.22 -0.34 7.01
C LEU A 93 -8.39 -0.21 8.30
N GLU A 94 -8.87 0.60 9.27
CA GLU A 94 -8.22 0.77 10.58
C GLU A 94 -8.10 -0.55 11.38
N ARG A 95 -9.06 -1.47 11.19
CA ARG A 95 -9.06 -2.80 11.82
C ARG A 95 -8.24 -3.85 11.06
N GLY A 96 -7.63 -3.50 9.93
CA GLY A 96 -6.90 -4.43 9.06
C GLY A 96 -7.80 -5.39 8.27
N GLU A 97 -9.09 -5.08 8.15
CA GLU A 97 -10.05 -5.86 7.37
C GLU A 97 -10.00 -5.51 5.88
N LEU A 98 -9.45 -4.35 5.54
CA LEU A 98 -9.18 -3.89 4.18
C LEU A 98 -7.71 -3.51 4.05
N ASP A 99 -7.18 -3.57 2.84
CA ASP A 99 -5.81 -3.19 2.51
C ASP A 99 -5.76 -1.84 1.79
N LEU A 100 -6.85 -1.45 1.14
CA LEU A 100 -6.98 -0.21 0.37
C LEU A 100 -8.43 0.27 0.42
N VAL A 101 -8.63 1.59 0.43
CA VAL A 101 -9.95 2.20 0.23
C VAL A 101 -9.87 3.27 -0.86
N ILE A 102 -10.76 3.13 -1.85
CA ILE A 102 -10.95 4.04 -2.99
C ILE A 102 -12.36 4.63 -2.98
N GLY A 103 -12.53 5.78 -3.62
CA GLY A 103 -13.78 6.55 -3.56
C GLY A 103 -13.65 8.02 -3.94
N GLY A 104 -12.64 8.41 -4.72
CA GLY A 104 -12.38 9.79 -5.09
C GLY A 104 -11.96 10.68 -3.92
N PHE A 105 -11.31 10.11 -2.89
CA PHE A 105 -10.85 10.87 -1.73
C PHE A 105 -9.88 11.98 -2.15
N THR A 106 -9.84 13.05 -1.36
CA THR A 106 -8.92 14.17 -1.59
C THR A 106 -7.92 14.33 -0.45
N ASP A 107 -6.84 15.08 -0.68
CA ASP A 107 -5.85 15.46 0.34
C ASP A 107 -6.43 16.26 1.53
N THR A 108 -7.70 16.67 1.44
CA THR A 108 -8.46 17.31 2.53
C THR A 108 -9.39 16.35 3.29
N THR A 109 -9.27 15.04 3.04
CA THR A 109 -10.05 13.98 3.70
C THR A 109 -10.00 14.06 5.24
N PRO A 110 -11.11 13.81 5.95
CA PRO A 110 -11.14 13.83 7.41
C PRO A 110 -10.48 12.60 8.07
N TRP A 111 -10.04 11.62 7.28
CA TRP A 111 -9.59 10.31 7.75
C TRP A 111 -8.10 10.22 8.10
N THR A 112 -7.37 11.34 8.07
CA THR A 112 -5.91 11.40 8.35
C THR A 112 -5.50 10.90 9.74
N SER A 113 -6.45 10.76 10.67
CA SER A 113 -6.22 10.19 12.00
C SER A 113 -6.37 8.67 12.07
N LYS A 114 -6.87 8.02 11.00
CA LYS A 114 -7.22 6.58 10.96
C LYS A 114 -6.62 5.83 9.77
N ALA A 115 -6.25 6.56 8.72
CA ALA A 115 -5.68 6.00 7.51
C ALA A 115 -4.48 6.83 7.07
N ALA A 116 -3.53 6.16 6.41
CA ALA A 116 -2.48 6.83 5.67
C ALA A 116 -2.99 7.18 4.26
N MET A 117 -2.57 8.32 3.73
CA MET A 117 -2.90 8.73 2.36
C MET A 117 -1.70 8.48 1.46
N THR A 118 -1.95 8.09 0.22
CA THR A 118 -0.95 8.23 -0.84
C THR A 118 -0.59 9.70 -1.06
N GLN A 119 0.53 9.95 -1.73
CA GLN A 119 0.68 11.21 -2.46
C GLN A 119 -0.48 11.41 -3.44
N PRO A 120 -0.84 12.67 -3.75
CA PRO A 120 -1.78 12.95 -4.81
C PRO A 120 -1.34 12.33 -6.13
N TYR A 121 -2.24 11.58 -6.77
CA TYR A 121 -1.99 10.88 -8.05
C TYR A 121 -2.81 11.46 -9.21
N ALA A 122 -3.78 12.33 -8.91
CA ALA A 122 -4.60 13.01 -9.90
C ALA A 122 -5.15 14.34 -9.36
N GLU A 123 -5.52 15.24 -10.26
CA GLU A 123 -6.21 16.49 -9.94
C GLU A 123 -7.54 16.60 -10.68
N SER A 124 -8.56 17.14 -10.02
CA SER A 124 -9.81 17.52 -10.66
C SER A 124 -10.24 18.94 -10.25
N THR A 125 -11.22 19.49 -10.95
CA THR A 125 -11.83 20.77 -10.57
C THR A 125 -13.19 20.49 -9.93
N ASN A 126 -13.35 20.87 -8.66
CA ASN A 126 -14.61 20.73 -7.97
C ASN A 126 -15.67 21.74 -8.49
N PRO A 127 -16.96 21.58 -8.13
CA PRO A 127 -18.01 22.51 -8.56
C PRO A 127 -17.82 23.98 -8.13
N GLU A 128 -16.97 24.24 -7.14
CA GLU A 128 -16.63 25.60 -6.70
C GLU A 128 -15.46 26.20 -7.51
N GLY A 129 -14.91 25.48 -8.50
CA GLY A 129 -13.77 25.91 -9.30
C GLY A 129 -12.42 25.76 -8.61
N LYS A 130 -12.33 24.98 -7.53
CA LYS A 130 -11.08 24.70 -6.82
C LYS A 130 -10.50 23.37 -7.28
N THR A 131 -9.16 23.31 -7.34
CA THR A 131 -8.44 22.06 -7.56
C THR A 131 -8.64 21.12 -6.37
N ALA A 132 -9.10 19.91 -6.63
CA ALA A 132 -9.12 18.79 -5.71
C ALA A 132 -7.99 17.83 -6.10
N LYS A 133 -7.18 17.44 -5.11
CA LYS A 133 -6.04 16.53 -5.29
C LYS A 133 -6.42 15.16 -4.75
N HIS A 134 -6.43 14.16 -5.61
CA HIS A 134 -6.97 12.84 -5.29
C HIS A 134 -5.92 11.91 -4.68
N VAL A 135 -6.33 11.19 -3.65
CA VAL A 135 -5.49 10.27 -2.86
C VAL A 135 -6.23 8.96 -2.62
N MET A 136 -5.52 7.87 -2.41
CA MET A 136 -6.10 6.61 -1.91
C MET A 136 -5.76 6.44 -0.43
N LEU A 137 -6.57 5.66 0.30
CA LEU A 137 -6.39 5.42 1.73
C LEU A 137 -5.85 4.01 2.00
N THR A 138 -4.81 3.92 2.82
CA THR A 138 -4.14 2.67 3.20
C THR A 138 -4.08 2.53 4.74
N PRO A 139 -3.81 1.33 5.30
CA PRO A 139 -3.67 1.16 6.74
C PRO A 139 -2.53 2.00 7.31
N MET A 140 -2.73 2.59 8.49
CA MET A 140 -1.66 3.34 9.14
C MET A 140 -0.50 2.41 9.55
N GLY A 141 0.72 2.80 9.19
CA GLY A 141 1.94 2.08 9.60
C GLY A 141 2.46 1.07 8.58
N GLU A 142 1.62 0.67 7.62
CA GLU A 142 1.94 -0.25 6.51
C GLU A 142 2.66 0.51 5.37
N ASN A 143 3.80 1.12 5.69
CA ASN A 143 4.54 2.02 4.81
C ASN A 143 5.20 1.29 3.63
N ALA A 144 5.53 0.01 3.75
CA ALA A 144 6.08 -0.73 2.59
C ALA A 144 5.02 -0.88 1.50
N PHE A 145 3.79 -1.23 1.90
CA PHE A 145 2.64 -1.26 1.00
C PHE A 145 2.34 0.13 0.42
N LEU A 146 2.23 1.16 1.27
CA LEU A 146 1.97 2.54 0.83
C LEU A 146 3.01 3.02 -0.20
N VAL A 147 4.30 2.87 0.09
CA VAL A 147 5.39 3.29 -0.81
C VAL A 147 5.36 2.50 -2.12
N ARG A 148 4.98 1.22 -2.07
CA ARG A 148 4.87 0.39 -3.28
C ARG A 148 3.72 0.86 -4.18
N LEU A 149 2.58 1.19 -3.60
CA LEU A 149 1.43 1.77 -4.30
C LEU A 149 1.77 3.15 -4.87
N GLU A 150 2.38 4.04 -4.08
CA GLU A 150 2.77 5.38 -4.54
C GLU A 150 3.74 5.33 -5.72
N ARG A 151 4.71 4.42 -5.71
CA ARG A 151 5.62 4.24 -6.85
C ARG A 151 4.89 3.84 -8.13
N PHE A 152 3.94 2.92 -8.01
CA PHE A 152 3.12 2.51 -9.14
C PHE A 152 2.30 3.68 -9.71
N LEU A 153 1.63 4.43 -8.82
CA LEU A 153 0.81 5.59 -9.23
C LEU A 153 1.65 6.66 -9.95
N LEU A 154 2.84 6.96 -9.44
CA LEU A 154 3.76 7.95 -10.03
C LEU A 154 4.38 7.48 -11.35
N GLU A 155 4.57 6.18 -11.54
CA GLU A 155 5.08 5.61 -12.79
C GLU A 155 4.02 5.71 -13.89
N GLY A 156 2.75 5.45 -13.58
CA GLY A 156 1.63 5.60 -14.52
C GLY A 156 1.34 7.05 -14.97
N GLU A 157 1.66 8.05 -14.16
CA GLU A 157 1.55 9.47 -14.55
C GLU A 157 2.55 9.88 -15.66
N GLY A 158 3.62 9.12 -15.88
CA GLY A 158 4.66 9.43 -16.88
C GLY A 158 4.34 9.01 -18.32
N GLU A 159 3.26 8.24 -18.52
CA GLU A 159 2.91 7.62 -19.81
C GLU A 159 1.68 8.23 -20.50
N GLN A 160 1.19 9.38 -20.02
CA GLN A 160 0.01 10.08 -20.55
C GLN A 160 0.33 11.33 -21.38
#